data_AF-A0A959EGX4-F1
#
_entry.id   AF-A0A959EGX4-F1
#
_cell.length_a   1.000
_cell.length_b   1.000
_cell.length_c   1.000
_cell.angle_alpha   90.00
_cell.angle_beta   90.00
_cell.angle_gamma   90.00
#
_symmetry.space_group_name_H-M   'P 1'
#
loop_
_entity.id
_entity.type
_entity.pdbx_description
1 polymer ?
#
loop_
_entity_poly.entity_id
_entity_poly.type
_entity_poly.pdbx_seq_one_letter_code
_entity_poly.pdbx_strand_id
1 'polypeptide(L)'
;LRFRGFNQGAAVFARGEGMWFQNQECYFACTSGGRKKLGQIFRYIPSPYEGTQREQEQPGTLELFLEPDNSALVRWADNLTVAPWGDLIVCEDNPSPYLLGVTHDGRLYKLGRNVGFESELTGCVFSPSGHTLFVNVQQAGLTIAIQGPWEGEASLGP
;
A
#
# COMPACT_ATOMS: atom_id res chain seq x y z
N LEU A 1 -23.89 -9.26 0.25
CA LEU A 1 -23.11 -8.41 1.19
C LEU A 1 -22.80 -7.04 0.60
N ARG A 2 -22.11 -6.91 -0.56
CA ARG A 2 -21.79 -5.61 -1.17
C ARG A 2 -22.97 -4.64 -1.36
N PHE A 3 -24.10 -5.11 -1.88
CA PHE A 3 -25.30 -4.26 -2.05
C PHE A 3 -25.92 -3.82 -0.72
N ARG A 4 -25.84 -4.68 0.31
CA ARG A 4 -26.35 -4.36 1.65
C ARG A 4 -25.52 -3.25 2.28
N GLY A 5 -24.19 -3.37 2.25
CA GLY A 5 -23.29 -2.35 2.78
C GLY A 5 -23.47 -1.01 2.06
N PHE A 6 -23.49 -1.02 0.72
CA PHE A 6 -23.74 0.19 -0.05
C PHE A 6 -25.09 0.85 0.27
N ASN A 7 -26.17 0.07 0.35
CA ASN A 7 -27.49 0.59 0.72
C ASN A 7 -27.56 1.13 2.17
N GLN A 8 -26.58 0.78 3.01
CA GLN A 8 -26.43 1.30 4.38
C GLN A 8 -25.44 2.48 4.46
N GLY A 9 -24.96 2.99 3.32
CA GLY A 9 -24.07 4.16 3.26
C GLY A 9 -22.57 3.84 3.23
N ALA A 10 -22.17 2.57 3.09
CA ALA A 10 -20.76 2.23 2.96
C ALA A 10 -20.17 2.81 1.66
N ALA A 11 -18.97 3.38 1.77
CA ALA A 11 -18.18 3.80 0.60
C ALA A 11 -17.83 2.59 -0.28
N VAL A 12 -17.75 2.83 -1.60
CA VAL A 12 -17.41 1.80 -2.58
C VAL A 12 -16.02 2.06 -3.12
N PHE A 13 -15.16 1.05 -3.01
CA PHE A 13 -13.80 1.06 -3.52
C PHE A 13 -13.65 0.06 -4.66
N ALA A 14 -12.83 0.40 -5.66
CA ALA A 14 -12.64 -0.43 -6.84
C ALA A 14 -11.54 -1.46 -6.61
N ARG A 15 -11.91 -2.74 -6.47
CA ARG A 15 -10.98 -3.86 -6.21
C ARG A 15 -10.03 -3.56 -5.04
N GLY A 16 -10.57 -3.49 -3.82
CA GLY A 16 -9.73 -3.39 -2.62
C GLY A 16 -8.91 -4.67 -2.44
N GLU A 17 -7.60 -4.54 -2.34
CA GLU A 17 -6.66 -5.67 -2.20
C GLU A 17 -5.88 -5.57 -0.86
N GLY A 18 -4.58 -5.28 -0.90
CA GLY A 18 -3.74 -5.22 0.29
C GLY A 18 -4.03 -4.02 1.20
N MET A 19 -3.91 -4.23 2.51
CA MET A 19 -4.00 -3.19 3.53
C MET A 19 -2.88 -3.33 4.55
N TRP A 20 -2.44 -2.21 5.11
CA TRP A 20 -1.41 -2.18 6.14
C TRP A 20 -1.73 -1.12 7.19
N PHE A 21 -1.69 -1.52 8.46
CA PHE A 21 -1.92 -0.61 9.58
C PHE A 21 -0.64 -0.41 10.38
N GLN A 22 -0.19 0.84 10.50
CA GLN A 22 0.97 1.21 11.29
C GLN A 22 0.84 2.66 11.74
N ASN A 23 1.38 2.99 12.92
CA ASN A 23 1.40 4.36 13.45
C ASN A 23 0.00 5.04 13.48
N GLN A 24 -1.06 4.27 13.77
CA GLN A 24 -2.45 4.73 13.78
C GLN A 24 -3.02 5.13 12.40
N GLU A 25 -2.37 4.72 11.32
CA GLU A 25 -2.84 4.95 9.95
C GLU A 25 -2.99 3.61 9.23
N CYS A 26 -4.07 3.45 8.47
CA CYS A 26 -4.32 2.33 7.59
C CYS A 26 -4.13 2.77 6.15
N TYR A 27 -3.27 2.10 5.40
CA TYR A 27 -3.15 2.26 3.96
C TYR A 27 -3.79 1.07 3.28
N PHE A 28 -4.54 1.28 2.21
CA PHE A 28 -5.08 0.18 1.42
C PHE A 28 -5.10 0.48 -0.07
N ALA A 29 -4.81 -0.55 -0.87
CA ALA A 29 -4.74 -0.46 -2.31
C ALA A 29 -6.10 -0.78 -2.95
N CYS A 30 -6.40 -0.08 -4.04
CA CYS A 30 -7.56 -0.29 -4.89
C CYS A 30 -7.08 -0.49 -6.33
N THR A 31 -6.82 -1.74 -6.73
CA THR A 31 -6.04 -2.10 -7.93
C THR A 31 -6.57 -1.50 -9.23
N SER A 32 -7.90 -1.40 -9.38
CA SER A 32 -8.54 -0.80 -10.56
C SER A 32 -9.14 0.57 -10.30
N GLY A 33 -8.74 1.23 -9.21
CA GLY A 33 -9.18 2.55 -8.81
C GLY A 33 -8.72 3.66 -9.76
N GLY A 34 -9.34 4.83 -9.57
CA GLY A 34 -9.02 6.05 -10.29
C GLY A 34 -9.64 6.13 -11.69
N ARG A 35 -9.65 7.32 -12.27
CA ARG A 35 -10.33 7.57 -13.55
C ARG A 35 -9.76 6.72 -14.70
N LYS A 36 -8.44 6.47 -14.66
CA LYS A 36 -7.71 5.67 -15.65
C LYS A 36 -7.66 4.18 -15.30
N LYS A 37 -8.24 3.75 -14.17
CA LYS A 37 -8.22 2.36 -13.67
C LYS A 37 -6.80 1.80 -13.51
N LEU A 38 -5.89 2.66 -13.06
CA LEU A 38 -4.47 2.33 -12.87
C LEU A 38 -4.12 1.96 -11.43
N GLY A 39 -5.07 2.12 -10.50
CA GLY A 39 -4.84 1.89 -9.08
C GLY A 39 -5.06 3.16 -8.28
N GLN A 40 -5.44 3.01 -7.02
CA GLN A 40 -5.41 4.07 -6.01
C GLN A 40 -4.85 3.49 -4.71
N ILE A 41 -4.24 4.34 -3.88
CA ILE A 41 -3.97 4.03 -2.49
C ILE A 41 -4.72 5.06 -1.65
N PHE A 42 -5.48 4.56 -0.68
CA PHE A 42 -6.15 5.38 0.30
C PHE A 42 -5.41 5.30 1.63
N ARG A 43 -5.40 6.42 2.36
CA ARG A 43 -4.98 6.48 3.75
C ARG A 43 -6.20 6.75 4.62
N TYR A 44 -6.42 5.90 5.61
CA TYR A 44 -7.45 6.05 6.62
C TYR A 44 -6.80 6.26 7.99
N ILE A 45 -7.15 7.35 8.66
CA ILE A 45 -6.78 7.61 10.05
C ILE A 45 -8.06 7.41 10.86
N PRO A 46 -8.17 6.35 11.68
CA PRO A 46 -9.34 6.10 12.49
C PRO A 46 -9.59 7.22 13.51
N SER A 47 -10.82 7.34 13.97
CA SER A 47 -11.16 8.13 15.14
C SER A 47 -10.37 7.62 16.37
N PRO A 48 -9.95 8.49 17.30
CA PRO A 48 -9.52 8.03 18.62
C PRO A 48 -10.64 7.33 19.42
N TYR A 49 -11.88 7.44 18.95
CA TYR A 49 -13.08 6.80 19.50
C TYR A 49 -13.73 5.82 18.51
N GLU A 50 -12.96 5.28 17.56
CA GLU A 50 -13.43 4.37 16.51
C GLU A 50 -14.32 3.24 17.06
N GLY A 51 -15.49 3.04 16.47
CA GLY A 51 -16.44 2.00 16.86
C GLY A 51 -17.21 2.28 18.16
N THR A 52 -17.05 3.46 18.76
CA THR A 52 -17.79 3.86 19.97
C THR A 52 -18.86 4.91 19.67
N GLN A 53 -19.73 5.19 20.64
CA GLN A 53 -20.74 6.27 20.51
C GLN A 53 -20.12 7.67 20.34
N ARG A 54 -18.84 7.84 20.72
CA ARG A 54 -18.10 9.10 20.67
C ARG A 54 -17.36 9.31 19.35
N GLU A 55 -17.42 8.35 18.42
CA GLU A 55 -16.77 8.46 17.10
C GLU A 55 -17.17 9.75 16.37
N GLN A 56 -18.44 10.17 16.52
CA GLN A 56 -18.96 11.40 15.92
C GLN A 56 -18.35 12.68 16.51
N GLU A 57 -17.73 12.63 17.70
CA GLU A 57 -17.03 13.78 18.29
C GLU A 57 -15.74 14.11 17.52
N GLN A 58 -15.08 13.07 16.98
CA GLN A 58 -13.86 13.20 16.19
C GLN A 58 -13.82 12.05 15.17
N PRO A 59 -14.50 12.17 14.01
CA PRO A 59 -14.60 11.08 13.05
C PRO A 59 -13.24 10.77 12.40
N GLY A 60 -13.07 9.54 11.94
CA GLY A 60 -11.91 9.16 11.15
C GLY A 60 -11.82 9.94 9.83
N THR A 61 -10.61 10.08 9.29
CA THR A 61 -10.36 10.77 8.03
C THR A 61 -9.92 9.79 6.96
N LEU A 62 -10.53 9.88 5.78
CA LEU A 62 -10.15 9.12 4.60
C LEU A 62 -9.56 10.06 3.55
N GLU A 63 -8.37 9.75 3.08
CA GLU A 63 -7.61 10.50 2.10
C GLU A 63 -7.33 9.63 0.87
N LEU A 64 -7.55 10.18 -0.33
CA LEU A 64 -6.99 9.62 -1.55
C LEU A 64 -5.49 9.96 -1.60
N PHE A 65 -4.69 9.10 -1.02
CA PHE A 65 -3.25 9.32 -0.82
C PHE A 65 -2.47 9.27 -2.13
N LEU A 66 -2.86 8.36 -3.03
CA LEU A 66 -2.23 8.22 -4.34
C LEU A 66 -3.26 7.87 -5.40
N GLU A 67 -3.33 8.66 -6.46
CA GLU A 67 -3.95 8.30 -7.74
C GLU A 67 -2.98 8.67 -8.87
N PRO A 68 -2.29 7.70 -9.50
CA PRO A 68 -1.41 7.98 -10.62
C PRO A 68 -2.22 8.49 -11.81
N ASP A 69 -1.81 9.64 -12.33
CA ASP A 69 -2.30 10.16 -13.62
C ASP A 69 -1.63 9.47 -14.82
N ASN A 70 -0.57 8.72 -14.59
CA ASN A 70 0.24 8.06 -15.60
C ASN A 70 0.63 6.64 -15.19
N SER A 71 0.44 5.68 -16.10
CA SER A 71 0.79 4.27 -15.88
C SER A 71 2.30 4.03 -15.80
N ALA A 72 3.14 5.00 -16.11
CA ALA A 72 4.58 4.91 -15.86
C ALA A 72 4.93 5.02 -14.35
N LEU A 73 3.99 5.50 -13.53
CA LEU A 73 4.21 5.81 -12.11
C LEU A 73 3.80 4.65 -11.19
N VAL A 74 2.59 4.12 -11.39
CA VAL A 74 2.09 2.91 -10.73
C VAL A 74 1.13 2.19 -11.67
N ARG A 75 1.18 0.85 -11.66
CA ARG A 75 0.22 -0.01 -12.37
C ARG A 75 -0.35 -1.01 -11.40
N TRP A 76 -1.66 -0.90 -11.17
CA TRP A 76 -2.44 -1.91 -10.47
C TRP A 76 -1.82 -2.19 -9.09
N ALA A 77 -1.70 -1.12 -8.28
CA ALA A 77 -1.23 -1.21 -6.90
C ALA A 77 -2.05 -2.25 -6.14
N ASP A 78 -1.40 -3.29 -5.62
CA ASP A 78 -2.09 -4.46 -5.07
C ASP A 78 -1.78 -4.65 -3.58
N ASN A 79 -0.59 -5.16 -3.26
CA ASN A 79 -0.17 -5.33 -1.86
C ASN A 79 0.80 -4.24 -1.44
N LEU A 80 0.77 -3.88 -0.17
CA LEU A 80 1.63 -2.83 0.37
C LEU A 80 2.04 -3.12 1.82
N THR A 81 3.16 -2.55 2.23
CA THR A 81 3.66 -2.56 3.60
C THR A 81 4.34 -1.23 3.92
N VAL A 82 4.36 -0.83 5.18
CA VAL A 82 5.14 0.35 5.60
C VAL A 82 6.58 -0.10 5.87
N ALA A 83 7.54 0.60 5.26
CA ALA A 83 8.96 0.38 5.45
C ALA A 83 9.42 0.83 6.86
N PRO A 84 10.58 0.35 7.35
CA PRO A 84 11.14 0.78 8.63
C PRO A 84 11.36 2.29 8.73
N TRP A 85 11.55 2.97 7.61
CA TRP A 85 11.73 4.43 7.53
C TRP A 85 10.43 5.21 7.27
N GLY A 86 9.29 4.54 7.17
CA GLY A 86 7.96 5.17 7.12
C GLY A 86 7.34 5.30 5.72
N ASP A 87 8.08 5.07 4.64
CA ASP A 87 7.50 5.03 3.29
C ASP A 87 6.61 3.81 3.10
N LEU A 88 5.70 3.85 2.12
CA LEU A 88 5.02 2.66 1.64
C LEU A 88 5.87 1.93 0.61
N ILE A 89 6.02 0.62 0.76
CA ILE A 89 6.46 -0.27 -0.31
C ILE A 89 5.22 -0.92 -0.91
N VAL A 90 5.09 -0.83 -2.22
CA VAL A 90 3.92 -1.25 -3.00
C VAL A 90 4.34 -2.27 -4.05
N CYS A 91 3.61 -3.38 -4.12
CA CYS A 91 3.69 -4.36 -5.18
C CYS A 91 2.71 -4.00 -6.30
N GLU A 92 3.16 -4.13 -7.54
CA GLU A 92 2.29 -4.01 -8.71
C GLU A 92 1.78 -5.40 -9.17
N ASP A 93 0.48 -5.52 -9.43
CA ASP A 93 -0.17 -6.69 -10.06
C ASP A 93 -0.02 -6.62 -11.59
N ASN A 94 1.20 -6.77 -12.10
CA ASN A 94 1.43 -6.84 -13.56
C ASN A 94 2.54 -7.85 -13.94
N PRO A 95 2.59 -8.33 -15.20
CA PRO A 95 3.57 -9.34 -15.64
C PRO A 95 5.03 -8.86 -15.64
N SER A 96 5.30 -7.55 -15.55
CA SER A 96 6.66 -6.99 -15.45
C SER A 96 6.75 -5.96 -14.32
N PRO A 97 6.53 -6.41 -13.08
CA PRO A 97 6.19 -5.54 -11.97
C PRO A 97 7.41 -4.87 -11.34
N TYR A 98 7.17 -3.67 -10.81
CA TYR A 98 8.07 -3.02 -9.87
C TYR A 98 7.64 -3.26 -8.42
N LEU A 99 8.62 -3.27 -7.53
CA LEU A 99 8.45 -2.81 -6.16
C LEU A 99 8.63 -1.30 -6.17
N LEU A 100 7.58 -0.59 -5.77
CA LEU A 100 7.57 0.87 -5.72
C LEU A 100 7.68 1.32 -4.27
N GLY A 101 8.40 2.41 -4.05
CA GLY A 101 8.33 3.17 -2.81
C GLY A 101 7.47 4.41 -2.99
N VAL A 102 6.68 4.75 -1.97
CA VAL A 102 5.88 5.97 -1.89
C VAL A 102 6.27 6.70 -0.63
N THR A 103 6.81 7.91 -0.77
CA THR A 103 7.15 8.76 0.38
C THR A 103 5.90 9.23 1.10
N HIS A 104 6.04 9.73 2.33
CA HIS A 104 4.92 10.29 3.09
C HIS A 104 4.21 11.46 2.37
N ASP A 105 4.90 12.19 1.49
CA ASP A 105 4.31 13.26 0.66
C ASP A 105 3.86 12.78 -0.73
N GLY A 106 3.76 11.47 -0.95
CA GLY A 106 3.18 10.86 -2.14
C GLY A 106 4.12 10.74 -3.35
N ARG A 107 5.42 10.99 -3.19
CA ARG A 107 6.39 10.85 -4.29
C ARG A 107 6.75 9.38 -4.50
N LEU A 108 6.86 8.99 -5.77
CA LEU A 108 7.14 7.62 -6.17
C LEU A 108 8.60 7.41 -6.53
N TYR A 109 9.15 6.27 -6.13
CA TYR A 109 10.44 5.76 -6.61
C TYR A 109 10.38 4.26 -6.88
N LYS A 110 11.30 3.77 -7.70
CA LYS A 110 11.42 2.34 -8.02
C LYS A 110 12.44 1.72 -7.08
N LEU A 111 11.99 0.81 -6.23
CA LEU A 111 12.85 0.07 -5.31
C LEU A 111 13.47 -1.16 -5.99
N GLY A 112 12.70 -1.85 -6.82
CA GLY A 112 13.15 -3.06 -7.50
C GLY A 112 12.23 -3.44 -8.65
N ARG A 113 12.65 -4.39 -9.48
CA ARG A 113 11.85 -4.93 -10.59
C ARG A 113 12.03 -6.44 -10.66
N ASN A 114 10.93 -7.16 -10.84
CA ASN A 114 11.02 -8.56 -11.23
C ASN A 114 11.42 -8.65 -12.72
N VAL A 115 12.60 -9.20 -12.97
CA VAL A 115 13.15 -9.44 -14.32
C VAL A 115 13.30 -10.92 -14.65
N GLY A 116 13.07 -11.80 -13.67
CA GLY A 116 13.30 -13.25 -13.82
C GLY A 116 12.07 -14.02 -14.28
N PHE A 117 10.87 -13.52 -13.98
CA PHE A 117 9.62 -14.21 -14.24
C PHE A 117 8.57 -13.24 -14.77
N GLU A 118 7.77 -13.68 -15.74
CA GLU A 118 6.57 -12.97 -16.18
C GLU A 118 5.44 -13.22 -15.16
N SER A 119 5.53 -12.57 -14.00
CA SER A 119 4.63 -12.76 -12.87
C SER A 119 4.57 -11.50 -12.03
N GLU A 120 3.39 -11.23 -11.47
CA GLU A 120 3.22 -10.18 -10.47
C GLU A 120 4.07 -10.42 -9.21
N LEU A 121 4.32 -9.31 -8.51
CA LEU A 121 4.80 -9.33 -7.14
C LEU A 121 3.60 -9.28 -6.20
N THR A 122 3.59 -10.13 -5.19
CA THR A 122 2.49 -10.20 -4.22
C THR A 122 3.03 -10.41 -2.81
N GLY A 123 2.37 -9.82 -1.82
CA GLY A 123 2.72 -9.89 -0.41
C GLY A 123 4.14 -9.42 -0.14
N CYS A 124 4.31 -8.14 0.19
CA CYS A 124 5.55 -7.60 0.72
C CYS A 124 5.45 -7.38 2.23
N VAL A 125 6.53 -7.65 2.97
CA VAL A 125 6.60 -7.41 4.41
C VAL A 125 8.05 -7.28 4.87
N PHE A 126 8.31 -6.33 5.77
CA PHE A 126 9.60 -6.25 6.45
C PHE A 126 9.66 -7.19 7.66
N SER A 127 10.84 -7.78 7.90
CA SER A 127 11.11 -8.46 9.16
C SER A 127 10.92 -7.51 10.36
N PRO A 128 10.65 -8.03 11.57
CA PRO A 128 10.54 -7.18 12.77
C PRO A 128 11.79 -6.33 13.05
N SER A 129 12.97 -6.80 12.61
CA SER A 129 14.23 -6.04 12.68
C SER A 129 14.35 -4.92 11.65
N GLY A 130 13.48 -4.88 10.64
CA GLY A 130 13.59 -3.99 9.49
C GLY A 130 14.71 -4.36 8.50
N HIS A 131 15.50 -5.40 8.78
CA HIS A 131 16.69 -5.73 7.98
C HIS A 131 16.42 -6.58 6.73
N THR A 132 15.23 -7.16 6.61
CA THR A 132 14.88 -8.00 5.44
C THR A 132 13.49 -7.65 4.94
N LEU A 133 13.40 -7.31 3.66
CA LEU A 133 12.13 -7.27 2.94
C LEU A 133 11.86 -8.65 2.33
N PHE A 134 10.73 -9.25 2.67
CA PHE A 134 10.22 -10.43 1.98
C PHE A 134 9.20 -10.01 0.93
N VAL A 135 9.28 -10.57 -0.26
CA VAL A 135 8.31 -10.37 -1.35
C VAL A 135 8.10 -11.68 -2.11
N ASN A 136 6.87 -11.96 -2.54
CA ASN A 136 6.60 -13.17 -3.33
C ASN A 136 6.49 -12.86 -4.83
N VAL A 137 6.90 -13.82 -5.66
CA VAL A 137 6.66 -13.86 -7.10
C VAL A 137 5.60 -14.94 -7.33
N GLN A 138 4.35 -14.53 -7.54
CA GLN A 138 3.17 -15.38 -7.38
C GLN A 138 3.23 -16.66 -8.21
N GLN A 139 3.32 -16.54 -9.54
CA GLN A 139 3.23 -17.68 -10.45
C GLN A 139 4.49 -18.56 -10.39
N ALA A 140 5.63 -17.99 -9.98
CA ALA A 140 6.85 -18.76 -9.77
C ALA A 140 6.84 -19.54 -8.45
N GLY A 141 5.93 -19.23 -7.52
CA GLY A 141 5.86 -19.86 -6.20
C GLY A 141 7.09 -19.55 -5.33
N LEU A 142 7.71 -18.38 -5.53
CA LEU A 142 8.94 -17.99 -4.84
C LEU A 142 8.69 -16.91 -3.81
N THR A 143 9.38 -16.99 -2.67
CA THR A 143 9.56 -15.89 -1.72
C THR A 143 11.02 -15.44 -1.78
N ILE A 144 11.24 -14.16 -2.06
CA ILE A 144 12.54 -13.54 -2.12
C ILE A 144 12.78 -12.81 -0.81
N ALA A 145 13.93 -13.07 -0.18
CA ALA A 145 14.44 -12.29 0.94
C ALA A 145 15.46 -11.28 0.42
N ILE A 146 15.15 -10.00 0.55
CA ILE A 146 16.01 -8.89 0.11
C ILE A 146 16.59 -8.25 1.37
N GLN A 147 17.91 -8.30 1.48
CA GLN A 147 18.67 -7.58 2.50
C GLN A 147 19.25 -6.31 1.86
N GLY A 148 19.07 -5.17 2.51
CA GLY A 148 19.77 -3.95 2.16
C GLY A 148 20.81 -3.61 3.22
N PRO A 149 21.53 -2.50 3.06
CA PRO A 149 21.46 -1.47 4.08
C PRO A 149 20.11 -0.77 3.94
N TRP A 150 19.12 -1.17 4.73
CA TRP A 150 17.81 -0.49 4.82
C TRP A 150 17.84 0.71 5.76
N GLU A 151 18.99 1.40 5.81
CA GLU A 151 19.23 2.50 6.75
C GLU A 151 18.08 3.52 6.62
N GLY A 152 17.23 3.55 7.65
CA GLY A 152 16.28 4.64 7.79
C GLY A 152 17.07 5.88 8.14
N GLU A 153 16.72 7.02 7.55
CA GLU A 153 17.04 8.32 8.15
C GLU A 153 16.29 8.46 9.48
N ALA A 154 16.66 7.67 10.48
CA ALA A 154 16.30 7.88 11.87
C ALA A 154 17.33 8.83 12.50
N SER A 155 17.54 10.01 11.91
CA SER A 155 18.33 11.09 12.54
C SER A 155 18.20 12.45 11.86
N LEU A 156 16.99 12.96 11.63
CA LEU A 156 16.80 14.41 11.54
C LEU A 156 15.56 14.86 12.31
N GLY A 157 15.76 15.12 13.60
CA GLY A 157 14.94 16.01 14.40
C GLY A 157 15.42 16.07 15.86
N PRO A 158 15.33 17.22 16.55
CA PRO A 158 15.04 18.58 16.07
C PRO A 158 16.29 19.37 15.65
#